data_AF-A0A7V5TNH3-F1
#
_entry.id   AF-A0A7V5TNH3-F1
#
_cell.length_a   1.000
_cell.length_b   1.000
_cell.length_c   1.000
_cell.angle_alpha   90.00
_cell.angle_beta   90.00
_cell.angle_gamma   90.00
#
_symmetry.space_group_name_H-M   'P 1'
#
loop_
_entity.id
_entity.type
_entity.pdbx_description
1 polymer ?
#
loop_
_entity_poly.entity_id
_entity_poly.type
_entity_poly.pdbx_seq_one_letter_code
_entity_poly.pdbx_strand_id
1 'polypeptide(L)'
;MFRRVEAWHYKCLKRVDVALQPVNILIGPNASGKSTLLDVFGFLKDALEGDVEEAVRQRTTSLREIVWNQRGDEQGFEVAVEADIPSHLRTANGYARLRYEVGVGLDEANGDIVVRGENLWLVNVPPSPSVRAAQRALFPVEPDDAHRVLHPARSKTPPGHRVVVRKVSPGGNDYFRSERTGWNITFRLSPRRLALSGVPEDQDRFPIALWFRQLLRQDVQLLQLNSLLMRRPCPSDAPRTFQPDGSNLPVMVAELRARFPQRFRWWVG
;
A
#
# COMPACT_ATOMS: atom_id res chain seq x y z
N MET A 1 9.04 3.96 6.63
CA MET A 1 9.45 2.65 6.09
C MET A 1 8.35 1.64 6.37
N PHE A 2 8.00 0.75 5.44
CA PHE A 2 6.98 -0.28 5.67
C PHE A 2 7.45 -1.32 6.71
N ARG A 3 6.50 -1.77 7.54
CA ARG A 3 6.74 -2.69 8.67
C ARG A 3 5.89 -3.94 8.62
N ARG A 4 4.79 -3.92 7.87
CA ARG A 4 3.90 -5.05 7.72
C ARG A 4 3.10 -4.89 6.45
N VAL A 5 2.80 -6.01 5.80
CA VAL A 5 1.86 -6.10 4.69
C VAL A 5 0.90 -7.25 4.98
N GLU A 6 -0.38 -6.98 4.80
CA GLU A 6 -1.45 -7.94 4.93
C GLU A 6 -2.30 -7.91 3.66
N ALA A 7 -2.77 -9.07 3.23
CA ALA A 7 -3.77 -9.16 2.17
C ALA A 7 -4.72 -10.31 2.46
N TRP A 8 -5.97 -10.11 2.09
CA TRP A 8 -7.05 -11.07 2.19
C TRP A 8 -7.73 -11.15 0.83
N HIS A 9 -7.81 -12.38 0.30
CA HIS A 9 -8.41 -12.72 -0.98
C HIS A 9 -7.84 -11.99 -2.20
N TYR A 10 -6.54 -11.64 -2.18
CA TYR A 10 -5.87 -10.93 -3.29
C TYR A 10 -5.06 -11.87 -4.19
N LYS A 11 -5.48 -12.01 -5.45
CA LYS A 11 -4.97 -12.93 -6.48
C LYS A 11 -4.81 -14.36 -5.94
N CYS A 12 -3.58 -14.84 -5.80
CA CYS A 12 -3.28 -16.17 -5.25
C CYS A 12 -3.02 -16.16 -3.73
N LEU A 13 -3.39 -15.10 -3.03
CA LEU A 13 -3.25 -15.01 -1.57
C LEU A 13 -4.64 -15.13 -0.93
N LYS A 14 -4.97 -16.31 -0.40
CA LYS A 14 -6.13 -16.48 0.48
C LYS A 14 -6.01 -15.51 1.67
N ARG A 15 -4.88 -15.58 2.37
CA ARG A 15 -4.49 -14.67 3.44
C ARG A 15 -2.98 -14.60 3.53
N VAL A 16 -2.45 -13.41 3.69
CA VAL A 16 -1.04 -13.18 4.03
C VAL A 16 -0.93 -12.13 5.11
N ASP A 17 0.07 -12.31 5.97
CA ASP A 17 0.42 -11.38 7.03
C ASP A 17 1.93 -11.51 7.26
N VAL A 18 2.68 -10.52 6.77
CA VAL A 18 4.14 -10.53 6.76
C VAL A 18 4.66 -9.26 7.41
N ALA A 19 5.41 -9.43 8.49
CA ALA A 19 6.23 -8.36 9.05
C ALA A 19 7.44 -8.09 8.15
N LEU A 20 7.70 -6.82 7.88
CA LEU A 20 8.75 -6.35 6.98
C LEU A 20 9.91 -5.74 7.76
N GLN A 21 11.11 -6.10 7.33
CA GLN A 21 12.38 -5.52 7.78
C GLN A 21 12.94 -4.56 6.72
N PRO A 22 14.04 -3.83 7.00
CA PRO A 22 14.66 -2.94 6.00
C PRO A 22 15.06 -3.66 4.72
N VAL A 23 15.42 -4.94 4.84
CA VAL A 23 15.71 -5.83 3.71
C VAL A 23 14.89 -7.11 3.91
N ASN A 24 14.15 -7.52 2.89
CA ASN A 24 13.35 -8.74 2.89
C ASN A 24 13.76 -9.59 1.69
N ILE A 25 14.02 -10.88 1.92
CA ILE A 25 14.33 -11.83 0.85
C ILE A 25 13.19 -12.84 0.77
N LEU A 26 12.45 -12.83 -0.34
CA LEU A 26 11.31 -13.72 -0.58
C LEU A 26 11.77 -14.94 -1.37
N ILE A 27 11.78 -16.12 -0.74
CA ILE A 27 12.21 -17.39 -1.36
C ILE A 27 10.99 -18.32 -1.44
N GLY A 28 10.83 -18.99 -2.57
CA GLY A 28 9.79 -19.99 -2.76
C GLY A 28 9.62 -20.42 -4.22
N PRO A 29 8.91 -21.52 -4.50
CA PRO A 29 8.65 -22.00 -5.85
C PRO A 29 7.95 -20.98 -6.75
N ASN A 30 8.00 -21.18 -8.06
CA ASN A 30 7.20 -20.37 -9.00
C ASN A 30 5.71 -20.47 -8.66
N ALA A 31 4.97 -19.38 -8.91
CA ALA A 31 3.54 -19.24 -8.57
C ALA A 31 3.17 -19.32 -7.07
N SER A 32 4.15 -19.32 -6.15
CA SER A 32 3.89 -19.33 -4.70
C SER A 32 3.38 -18.00 -4.11
N GLY A 33 3.04 -17.00 -4.94
CA GLY A 33 2.53 -15.70 -4.49
C GLY A 33 3.56 -14.62 -4.13
N LYS A 34 4.85 -14.83 -4.38
CA LYS A 34 5.90 -13.81 -4.14
C LYS A 34 5.65 -12.51 -4.91
N SER A 35 5.44 -12.62 -6.22
CA SER A 35 5.16 -11.45 -7.06
C SER A 35 3.83 -10.80 -6.68
N THR A 36 2.83 -11.60 -6.29
CA THR A 36 1.54 -11.12 -5.79
C THR A 36 1.68 -10.29 -4.52
N LEU A 37 2.55 -10.71 -3.58
CA LEU A 37 2.83 -9.96 -2.36
C LEU A 37 3.43 -8.58 -2.66
N LEU A 38 4.38 -8.52 -3.60
CA LEU A 38 4.99 -7.25 -4.03
C LEU A 38 3.99 -6.36 -4.79
N ASP A 39 3.12 -6.98 -5.58
CA ASP A 39 2.09 -6.29 -6.35
C ASP A 39 1.03 -5.60 -5.48
N VAL A 40 0.88 -5.96 -4.19
CA VAL A 40 0.04 -5.19 -3.25
C VAL A 40 0.45 -3.71 -3.22
N PHE A 41 1.75 -3.42 -3.21
CA PHE A 41 2.24 -2.04 -3.22
C PHE A 41 1.99 -1.34 -4.56
N GLY A 42 2.14 -2.08 -5.67
CA GLY A 42 1.77 -1.59 -7.00
C GLY A 42 0.29 -1.24 -7.07
N PHE A 43 -0.57 -2.10 -6.54
CA PHE A 43 -2.02 -1.89 -6.54
C PHE A 43 -2.39 -0.63 -5.78
N LEU A 44 -1.83 -0.44 -4.57
CA LEU A 44 -2.06 0.77 -3.78
C LEU A 44 -1.59 2.04 -4.50
N LYS A 45 -0.46 1.97 -5.22
CA LYS A 45 0.03 3.08 -6.04
C LYS A 45 -0.94 3.40 -7.17
N ASP A 46 -1.28 2.42 -8.01
CA ASP A 46 -2.12 2.61 -9.20
C ASP A 46 -3.51 3.12 -8.80
N ALA A 47 -4.07 2.59 -7.70
CA ALA A 47 -5.38 3.00 -7.18
C ALA A 47 -5.38 4.43 -6.61
N LEU A 48 -4.22 4.94 -6.15
CA LEU A 48 -4.06 6.33 -5.71
C LEU A 48 -3.80 7.31 -6.86
N GLU A 49 -3.18 6.84 -7.95
CA GLU A 49 -2.92 7.65 -9.15
C GLU A 49 -4.17 7.80 -10.02
N GLY A 50 -4.93 6.71 -10.20
CA GLY A 50 -6.20 6.69 -10.91
C GLY A 50 -7.37 6.42 -9.95
N ASP A 51 -7.96 5.23 -10.07
CA ASP A 51 -8.99 4.72 -9.18
C ASP A 51 -8.88 3.18 -9.02
N VAL A 52 -9.69 2.59 -8.14
CA VAL A 52 -9.61 1.14 -7.89
C VAL A 52 -10.03 0.30 -9.10
N GLU A 53 -10.88 0.82 -9.98
CA GLU A 53 -11.30 0.09 -11.17
C GLU A 53 -10.14 0.01 -12.16
N GLU A 54 -9.50 1.14 -12.46
CA GLU A 54 -8.32 1.19 -13.32
C GLU A 54 -7.21 0.29 -12.76
N ALA A 55 -6.93 0.37 -11.46
CA ALA A 55 -5.92 -0.46 -10.81
C ALA A 55 -6.20 -1.97 -10.89
N VAL A 56 -7.48 -2.38 -10.81
CA VAL A 56 -7.87 -3.78 -11.06
C VAL A 56 -7.70 -4.13 -12.54
N ARG A 57 -8.16 -3.26 -13.45
CA ARG A 57 -8.11 -3.48 -14.91
C ARG A 57 -6.70 -3.58 -15.49
N GLN A 58 -5.71 -2.93 -14.85
CA GLN A 58 -4.30 -3.10 -15.20
C GLN A 58 -3.75 -4.50 -14.86
N ARG A 59 -4.44 -5.25 -13.99
CA ARG A 59 -3.99 -6.57 -13.50
C ARG A 59 -4.81 -7.71 -14.09
N THR A 60 -6.11 -7.51 -14.28
CA THR A 60 -7.08 -8.52 -14.69
C THR A 60 -8.22 -7.89 -15.48
N THR A 61 -9.03 -8.69 -16.19
CA THR A 61 -10.14 -8.13 -16.98
C THR A 61 -11.35 -7.77 -16.13
N SER A 62 -11.50 -8.42 -14.96
CA SER A 62 -12.61 -8.26 -14.02
C SER A 62 -12.14 -8.36 -12.58
N LEU A 63 -12.98 -7.91 -11.63
CA LEU A 63 -12.72 -8.09 -10.21
C LEU A 63 -12.65 -9.57 -9.82
N ARG A 64 -13.50 -10.41 -10.41
CA ARG A 64 -13.53 -11.84 -10.12
C ARG A 64 -12.17 -12.51 -10.34
N GLU A 65 -11.43 -12.13 -11.37
CA GLU A 65 -10.11 -12.70 -11.66
C GLU A 65 -9.02 -12.31 -10.64
N ILE A 66 -9.15 -11.15 -9.99
CA ILE A 66 -8.21 -10.70 -8.96
C ILE A 66 -8.57 -11.25 -7.58
N VAL A 67 -9.81 -11.69 -7.36
CA VAL A 67 -10.23 -12.27 -6.08
C VAL A 67 -9.74 -13.72 -5.96
N TRP A 68 -9.34 -14.11 -4.75
CA TRP A 68 -8.85 -15.45 -4.47
C TRP A 68 -9.78 -16.55 -4.98
N ASN A 69 -9.20 -17.50 -5.71
CA ASN A 69 -9.90 -18.63 -6.32
C ASN A 69 -11.06 -18.23 -7.25
N GLN A 70 -11.10 -16.97 -7.68
CA GLN A 70 -12.15 -16.42 -8.54
C GLN A 70 -13.58 -16.64 -8.00
N ARG A 71 -13.72 -16.59 -6.67
CA ARG A 71 -14.97 -16.80 -5.93
C ARG A 71 -15.12 -15.71 -4.86
N GLY A 72 -16.36 -15.32 -4.58
CA GLY A 72 -16.63 -14.32 -3.53
C GLY A 72 -16.33 -12.89 -3.96
N ASP A 73 -16.50 -12.57 -5.25
CA ASP A 73 -16.37 -11.22 -5.81
C ASP A 73 -17.32 -10.20 -5.18
N GLU A 74 -18.45 -10.65 -4.61
CA GLU A 74 -19.32 -9.84 -3.73
C GLU A 74 -18.57 -9.27 -2.51
N GLN A 75 -17.66 -10.05 -1.92
CA GLN A 75 -16.85 -9.64 -0.77
C GLN A 75 -15.58 -8.90 -1.22
N GLY A 76 -15.11 -9.21 -2.43
CA GLY A 76 -13.94 -8.62 -3.06
C GLY A 76 -12.64 -9.04 -2.37
N PHE A 77 -11.71 -8.09 -2.22
CA PHE A 77 -10.42 -8.33 -1.55
C PHE A 77 -10.05 -7.16 -0.66
N GLU A 78 -9.12 -7.40 0.25
CA GLU A 78 -8.62 -6.38 1.18
C GLU A 78 -7.11 -6.42 1.27
N VAL A 79 -6.51 -5.24 1.42
CA VAL A 79 -5.07 -5.08 1.61
C VAL A 79 -4.82 -4.08 2.74
N ALA A 80 -3.75 -4.31 3.50
CA ALA A 80 -3.28 -3.33 4.46
C ALA A 80 -1.76 -3.29 4.53
N VAL A 81 -1.25 -2.11 4.87
CA VAL A 81 0.17 -1.87 5.09
C VAL A 81 0.37 -1.04 6.35
N GLU A 82 1.43 -1.37 7.09
CA GLU A 82 1.89 -0.56 8.22
C GLU A 82 3.20 0.12 7.85
N ALA A 83 3.38 1.37 8.28
CA ALA A 83 4.61 2.12 8.06
C ALA A 83 5.01 2.96 9.28
N ASP A 84 6.32 3.09 9.49
CA ASP A 84 6.88 4.03 10.47
C ASP A 84 6.70 5.47 10.01
N ILE A 85 6.22 6.30 10.93
CA ILE A 85 6.15 7.76 10.74
C ILE A 85 7.56 8.34 10.90
N PRO A 86 8.06 9.15 9.95
CA PRO A 86 9.33 9.85 10.04
C PRO A 86 9.41 10.67 11.33
N SER A 87 10.57 10.67 11.99
CA SER A 87 10.76 11.34 13.29
C SER A 87 10.34 12.81 13.28
N HIS A 88 10.62 13.55 12.19
CA HIS A 88 10.28 14.96 12.03
C HIS A 88 8.77 15.22 11.86
N LEU A 89 7.96 14.20 11.54
CA LEU A 89 6.49 14.29 11.43
C LEU A 89 5.77 13.77 12.68
N ARG A 90 6.48 13.15 13.62
CA ARG A 90 5.88 12.62 14.84
C ARG A 90 5.35 13.78 15.68
N THR A 91 4.09 13.67 16.09
CA THR A 91 3.47 14.63 17.00
C THR A 91 3.76 14.25 18.45
N ALA A 92 3.63 15.21 19.37
CA ALA A 92 3.74 14.96 20.82
C ALA A 92 2.74 13.91 21.35
N ASN A 93 1.75 13.53 20.54
CA ASN A 93 0.68 12.59 20.85
C ASN A 93 1.14 11.11 20.88
N GLY A 94 2.43 10.83 20.62
CA GLY A 94 3.06 9.52 20.80
C GLY A 94 2.94 8.55 19.62
N TYR A 95 2.10 8.83 18.62
CA TYR A 95 1.94 7.95 17.45
C TYR A 95 3.25 7.80 16.67
N ALA A 96 3.73 6.56 16.54
CA ALA A 96 5.00 6.23 15.90
C ALA A 96 4.84 5.53 14.55
N ARG A 97 3.67 4.93 14.31
CA ARG A 97 3.34 4.19 13.08
C ARG A 97 1.98 4.63 12.55
N LEU A 98 1.74 4.30 11.28
CA LEU A 98 0.42 4.33 10.68
C LEU A 98 0.05 2.95 10.16
N ARG A 99 -1.25 2.70 10.04
CA ARG A 99 -1.82 1.54 9.36
C ARG A 99 -2.82 2.03 8.32
N TYR A 100 -2.63 1.61 7.09
CA TYR A 100 -3.52 1.90 5.97
C TYR A 100 -4.21 0.63 5.51
N GLU A 101 -5.52 0.70 5.35
CA GLU A 101 -6.39 -0.43 5.01
C GLU A 101 -7.30 -0.04 3.86
N VAL A 102 -7.43 -0.91 2.87
CA VAL A 102 -8.29 -0.73 1.71
C VAL A 102 -9.03 -2.04 1.45
N GLY A 103 -10.35 -1.96 1.33
CA GLY A 103 -11.20 -3.02 0.81
C GLY A 103 -11.83 -2.61 -0.51
N VAL A 104 -11.73 -3.48 -1.51
CA VAL A 104 -12.31 -3.29 -2.85
C VAL A 104 -13.30 -4.42 -3.11
N GLY A 105 -14.44 -4.09 -3.70
CA GLY A 105 -15.50 -5.05 -4.01
C GLY A 105 -16.42 -4.52 -5.10
N LEU A 106 -17.50 -5.24 -5.34
CA LEU A 106 -18.57 -4.77 -6.23
C LEU A 106 -19.57 -3.91 -5.45
N ASP A 107 -20.10 -2.90 -6.13
CA ASP A 107 -21.30 -2.22 -5.68
C ASP A 107 -22.53 -3.10 -5.91
N GLU A 108 -23.39 -3.19 -4.90
CA GLU A 108 -24.56 -4.08 -4.91
C GLU A 108 -25.63 -3.64 -5.92
N ALA A 109 -25.67 -2.35 -6.29
CA ALA A 109 -26.71 -1.82 -7.16
C ALA A 109 -26.37 -1.93 -8.65
N ASN A 110 -25.11 -1.67 -9.03
CA ASN A 110 -24.72 -1.60 -10.44
C ASN A 110 -23.57 -2.55 -10.84
N GLY A 111 -22.95 -3.26 -9.90
CA GLY A 111 -21.83 -4.16 -10.18
C GLY A 111 -20.52 -3.46 -10.54
N ASP A 112 -20.40 -2.15 -10.27
CA ASP A 112 -19.15 -1.42 -10.47
C ASP A 112 -18.09 -1.82 -9.42
N ILE A 113 -16.82 -1.74 -9.81
CA ILE A 113 -15.70 -1.91 -8.87
C ILE A 113 -15.59 -0.65 -8.01
N VAL A 114 -15.75 -0.80 -6.70
CA VAL A 114 -15.76 0.32 -5.74
C VAL A 114 -14.90 0.03 -4.52
N VAL A 115 -14.51 1.11 -3.83
CA VAL A 115 -13.91 1.04 -2.50
C VAL A 115 -15.03 0.68 -1.51
N ARG A 116 -15.01 -0.53 -0.96
CA ARG A 116 -15.97 -0.99 0.08
C ARG A 116 -15.68 -0.34 1.43
N GLY A 117 -14.41 -0.05 1.70
CA GLY A 117 -14.02 0.74 2.84
C GLY A 117 -12.54 1.04 2.85
N GLU A 118 -12.17 2.07 3.59
CA GLU A 118 -10.79 2.52 3.70
C GLU A 118 -10.58 3.12 5.07
N ASN A 119 -9.44 2.86 5.67
CA ASN A 119 -9.03 3.50 6.91
C ASN A 119 -7.55 3.89 6.84
N LEU A 120 -7.25 5.11 7.30
CA LEU A 120 -5.90 5.50 7.70
C LEU A 120 -5.88 5.72 9.21
N TRP A 121 -5.11 4.90 9.90
CA TRP A 121 -4.94 4.91 11.34
C TRP A 121 -3.56 5.44 11.73
N LEU A 122 -3.48 6.29 12.75
CA LEU A 122 -2.26 6.50 13.52
C LEU A 122 -2.23 5.51 14.67
N VAL A 123 -1.06 4.90 14.91
CA VAL A 123 -0.88 3.80 15.85
C VAL A 123 0.21 4.15 16.86
N ASN A 124 -0.14 4.09 18.15
CA ASN A 124 0.75 4.32 19.30
C ASN A 124 1.07 3.01 20.07
N VAL A 125 0.74 1.86 19.49
CA VAL A 125 1.03 0.57 20.12
C VAL A 125 2.48 0.18 19.79
N PRO A 126 3.26 -0.33 20.77
CA PRO A 126 4.54 -0.98 20.47
C PRO A 126 4.32 -2.07 19.41
N PRO A 127 5.35 -2.44 18.62
CA PRO A 127 5.21 -3.52 17.65
C PRO A 127 4.56 -4.70 18.34
N SER A 128 3.39 -5.13 17.84
CA SER A 128 2.92 -6.47 18.16
C SER A 128 4.10 -7.35 17.76
N PRO A 129 4.67 -8.16 18.68
CA PRO A 129 5.74 -9.05 18.29
C PRO A 129 5.22 -9.76 17.04
N SER A 130 5.97 -9.65 15.92
CA SER A 130 5.70 -10.45 14.72
C SER A 130 5.33 -11.81 15.27
N VAL A 131 4.08 -12.26 15.09
CA VAL A 131 3.57 -13.46 15.76
C VAL A 131 4.69 -14.45 15.64
N ARG A 132 5.45 -14.68 16.74
CA ARG A 132 6.62 -15.55 16.70
C ARG A 132 5.97 -16.81 16.25
N ALA A 133 6.19 -17.22 15.00
CA ALA A 133 5.33 -18.18 14.35
C ALA A 133 5.29 -19.36 15.31
N ALA A 134 4.20 -19.48 16.07
CA ALA A 134 4.14 -20.45 17.13
C ALA A 134 4.39 -21.75 16.41
N GLN A 135 5.42 -22.51 16.83
CA GLN A 135 5.88 -23.63 16.04
C GLN A 135 4.67 -24.49 15.72
N ARG A 136 4.32 -24.54 14.43
CA ARG A 136 3.07 -25.17 14.02
C ARG A 136 3.22 -26.64 14.32
N ALA A 137 2.28 -27.18 15.10
CA ALA A 137 2.31 -28.60 15.46
C ALA A 137 2.11 -29.51 14.23
N LEU A 138 1.48 -28.98 13.18
CA LEU A 138 1.20 -29.69 11.92
C LEU A 138 1.52 -28.78 10.73
N PHE A 139 1.85 -29.39 9.59
CA PHE A 139 2.00 -28.72 8.30
C PHE A 139 1.43 -29.64 7.20
N PRO A 140 0.61 -29.13 6.26
CA PRO A 140 0.16 -27.74 6.12
C PRO A 140 -1.01 -27.39 7.07
N VAL A 141 -1.06 -26.13 7.54
CA VAL A 141 -2.21 -25.56 8.28
C VAL A 141 -2.84 -24.53 7.38
N GLU A 142 -4.13 -24.70 7.11
CA GLU A 142 -4.90 -23.74 6.35
C GLU A 142 -5.05 -22.44 7.17
N PRO A 143 -4.70 -21.27 6.61
CA PRO A 143 -4.85 -20.02 7.33
C PRO A 143 -6.32 -19.75 7.63
N ASP A 144 -6.56 -19.23 8.84
CA ASP A 144 -7.89 -18.80 9.26
C ASP A 144 -8.36 -17.65 8.36
N ASP A 145 -9.47 -17.89 7.67
CA ASP A 145 -10.08 -17.00 6.70
C ASP A 145 -11.21 -16.15 7.29
N ALA A 146 -11.52 -16.32 8.58
CA ALA A 146 -12.61 -15.61 9.24
C ALA A 146 -12.27 -14.13 9.52
N HIS A 147 -10.98 -13.81 9.72
CA HIS A 147 -10.56 -12.46 10.09
C HIS A 147 -10.16 -11.62 8.88
N ARG A 148 -11.02 -10.69 8.51
CA ARG A 148 -10.76 -9.64 7.51
C ARG A 148 -9.63 -8.71 7.94
N VAL A 149 -9.01 -8.05 6.97
CA VAL A 149 -7.90 -7.10 7.16
C VAL A 149 -8.43 -5.68 7.43
N LEU A 150 -9.54 -5.32 6.79
CA LEU A 150 -10.20 -4.02 6.93
C LEU A 150 -11.04 -3.99 8.22
N HIS A 151 -10.81 -2.97 9.04
CA HIS A 151 -11.66 -2.74 10.20
C HIS A 151 -13.02 -2.14 9.79
N PRO A 152 -14.15 -2.73 10.20
CA PRO A 152 -15.47 -2.20 9.88
C PRO A 152 -15.66 -0.78 10.42
N ALA A 153 -16.34 0.08 9.67
CA ALA A 153 -16.54 1.47 10.06
C ALA A 153 -17.29 1.63 11.40
N ARG A 154 -18.20 0.71 11.71
CA ARG A 154 -19.05 0.72 12.92
C ARG A 154 -18.45 -0.03 14.12
N SER A 155 -17.26 -0.63 13.98
CA SER A 155 -16.61 -1.29 15.11
C SER A 155 -15.91 -0.28 16.01
N LYS A 156 -15.75 -0.64 17.30
CA LYS A 156 -14.98 0.16 18.26
C LYS A 156 -13.55 0.34 17.74
N THR A 157 -13.06 1.59 17.75
CA THR A 157 -11.67 1.89 17.42
C THR A 157 -10.74 1.07 18.33
N PRO A 158 -9.79 0.32 17.77
CA PRO A 158 -8.85 -0.45 18.57
C PRO A 158 -8.06 0.46 19.54
N PRO A 159 -7.71 -0.01 20.73
CA PRO A 159 -6.91 0.77 21.67
C PRO A 159 -5.59 1.18 21.03
N GLY A 160 -5.16 2.43 21.30
CA GLY A 160 -3.94 3.00 20.73
C GLY A 160 -4.02 3.39 19.25
N HIS A 161 -5.20 3.30 18.63
CA HIS A 161 -5.44 3.73 17.26
C HIS A 161 -6.24 5.04 17.20
N ARG A 162 -5.91 5.90 16.23
CA ARG A 162 -6.67 7.11 15.91
C ARG A 162 -6.95 7.15 14.41
N VAL A 163 -8.22 7.23 14.03
CA VAL A 163 -8.62 7.39 12.62
C VAL A 163 -8.32 8.82 12.14
N VAL A 164 -7.68 8.92 10.98
CA VAL A 164 -7.37 10.17 10.26
C VAL A 164 -8.17 10.26 8.98
N VAL A 165 -8.22 9.17 8.21
CA VAL A 165 -9.03 9.06 6.99
C VAL A 165 -9.94 7.86 7.11
N ARG A 166 -11.19 8.00 6.69
CA ARG A 166 -12.12 6.88 6.59
C ARG A 166 -13.08 7.05 5.42
N LYS A 167 -13.22 5.99 4.62
CA LYS A 167 -14.27 5.83 3.62
C LYS A 167 -15.23 4.73 4.03
N VAL A 168 -16.53 4.99 3.94
CA VAL A 168 -17.57 3.99 4.21
C VAL A 168 -18.45 3.86 2.99
N SER A 169 -18.67 2.63 2.51
CA SER A 169 -19.49 2.33 1.35
C SER A 169 -20.57 1.29 1.71
N PRO A 170 -21.77 1.29 1.06
CA PRO A 170 -22.25 2.24 0.06
C PRO A 170 -22.80 3.56 0.68
N GLY A 171 -22.53 4.69 0.03
CA GLY A 171 -23.17 5.99 0.33
C GLY A 171 -22.58 6.86 1.45
N GLY A 172 -21.56 6.37 2.16
CA GLY A 172 -20.90 7.14 3.21
C GLY A 172 -20.07 8.29 2.66
N ASN A 173 -19.97 9.37 3.45
CA ASN A 173 -19.03 10.43 3.16
C ASN A 173 -17.62 10.03 3.60
N ASP A 174 -16.62 10.61 2.94
CA ASP A 174 -15.22 10.47 3.30
C ASP A 174 -14.92 11.40 4.46
N TYR A 175 -14.47 10.80 5.56
CA TYR A 175 -14.18 11.47 6.80
C TYR A 175 -12.68 11.74 6.91
N PHE A 176 -12.34 12.99 7.19
CA PHE A 176 -10.97 13.45 7.40
C PHE A 176 -10.87 14.15 8.75
N ARG A 177 -9.99 13.66 9.62
CA ARG A 177 -9.71 14.26 10.92
C ARG A 177 -8.28 14.76 10.96
N SER A 178 -8.12 16.03 11.33
CA SER A 178 -6.81 16.63 11.57
C SER A 178 -5.97 15.76 12.50
N GLU A 179 -4.68 15.66 12.22
CA GLU A 179 -3.73 14.88 13.01
C GLU A 179 -3.27 15.66 14.23
N ARG A 180 -3.26 16.99 14.13
CA ARG A 180 -2.79 17.91 15.19
C ARG A 180 -3.92 18.50 16.03
N THR A 181 -5.06 18.79 15.42
CA THR A 181 -6.17 19.50 16.06
C THR A 181 -7.44 18.64 16.14
N GLY A 182 -8.50 19.16 16.76
CA GLY A 182 -9.83 18.53 16.77
C GLY A 182 -10.64 18.73 15.48
N TRP A 183 -10.11 19.51 14.53
CA TRP A 183 -10.79 19.83 13.29
C TRP A 183 -11.05 18.57 12.45
N ASN A 184 -12.22 18.51 11.82
CA ASN A 184 -12.57 17.47 10.88
C ASN A 184 -13.38 18.07 9.72
N ILE A 185 -13.36 17.37 8.59
CA ILE A 185 -14.18 17.67 7.44
C ILE A 185 -14.72 16.36 6.86
N THR A 186 -15.90 16.45 6.27
CA THR A 186 -16.57 15.33 5.65
C THR A 186 -17.07 15.77 4.29
N PHE A 187 -16.66 15.08 3.23
CA PHE A 187 -17.17 15.31 1.87
C PHE A 187 -17.14 14.00 1.09
N ARG A 188 -17.77 13.97 -0.09
CA ARG A 188 -17.94 12.74 -0.85
C ARG A 188 -17.05 12.75 -2.10
N LEU A 189 -16.14 11.79 -2.18
CA LEU A 189 -15.43 11.42 -3.40
C LEU A 189 -16.17 10.30 -4.14
N SER A 190 -15.80 10.09 -5.40
CA SER A 190 -16.26 8.95 -6.20
C SER A 190 -16.11 7.64 -5.41
N PRO A 191 -17.10 6.73 -5.46
CA PRO A 191 -16.99 5.39 -4.86
C PRO A 191 -15.76 4.61 -5.35
N ARG A 192 -15.24 4.92 -6.54
CA ARG A 192 -14.05 4.30 -7.13
C ARG A 192 -12.73 4.88 -6.60
N ARG A 193 -12.75 6.11 -6.07
CA ARG A 193 -11.53 6.77 -5.57
C ARG A 193 -11.29 6.47 -4.10
N LEU A 194 -10.02 6.24 -3.77
CA LEU A 194 -9.55 6.17 -2.40
C LEU A 194 -9.70 7.54 -1.72
N ALA A 195 -10.24 7.58 -0.51
CA ALA A 195 -10.30 8.76 0.34
C ALA A 195 -8.92 9.35 0.64
N LEU A 196 -7.88 8.53 0.77
CA LEU A 196 -6.50 9.02 0.92
C LEU A 196 -6.09 9.94 -0.24
N SER A 197 -6.61 9.74 -1.45
CA SER A 197 -6.32 10.63 -2.59
C SER A 197 -6.88 12.04 -2.39
N GLY A 198 -8.00 12.17 -1.68
CA GLY A 198 -8.68 13.45 -1.46
C GLY A 198 -8.33 14.15 -0.15
N VAL A 199 -7.31 13.71 0.60
CA VAL A 199 -6.88 14.43 1.81
C VAL A 199 -6.59 15.91 1.47
N PRO A 200 -7.11 16.88 2.26
CA PRO A 200 -6.82 18.29 2.05
C PRO A 200 -5.32 18.58 2.03
N GLU A 201 -4.86 19.40 1.08
CA GLU A 201 -3.45 19.83 0.91
C GLU A 201 -3.00 20.82 1.99
N ASP A 202 -3.28 20.50 3.26
CA ASP A 202 -2.96 21.30 4.43
C ASP A 202 -1.90 20.57 5.26
N GLN A 203 -0.63 20.98 5.10
CA GLN A 203 0.52 20.41 5.79
C GLN A 203 0.48 20.64 7.31
N ASP A 204 -0.29 21.63 7.79
CA ASP A 204 -0.44 21.89 9.21
C ASP A 204 -1.41 20.91 9.86
N ARG A 205 -2.44 20.47 9.14
CA ARG A 205 -3.46 19.54 9.63
C ARG A 205 -3.18 18.08 9.32
N PHE A 206 -2.61 17.78 8.14
CA PHE A 206 -2.43 16.41 7.61
C PHE A 206 -0.98 16.06 7.21
N PRO A 207 0.04 16.40 8.02
CA PRO A 207 1.43 16.15 7.63
C PRO A 207 1.74 14.66 7.36
N ILE A 208 1.17 13.72 8.14
CA ILE A 208 1.44 12.29 8.03
C ILE A 208 0.67 11.66 6.87
N ALA A 209 -0.61 11.99 6.72
CA ALA A 209 -1.43 11.48 5.62
C ALA A 209 -0.92 11.93 4.26
N LEU A 210 -0.53 13.21 4.13
CA LEU A 210 0.09 13.75 2.91
C LEU A 210 1.44 13.09 2.62
N TRP A 211 2.29 12.93 3.64
CA TRP A 211 3.56 12.19 3.51
C TRP A 211 3.32 10.74 3.05
N PHE A 212 2.35 10.05 3.65
CA PHE A 212 2.09 8.65 3.34
C PHE A 212 1.50 8.46 1.94
N ARG A 213 0.59 9.35 1.53
CA ARG A 213 0.08 9.40 0.15
C ARG A 213 1.23 9.58 -0.84
N GLN A 214 2.17 10.47 -0.54
CA GLN A 214 3.35 10.70 -1.35
C GLN A 214 4.29 9.48 -1.39
N LEU A 215 4.51 8.83 -0.24
CA LEU A 215 5.30 7.60 -0.13
C LEU A 215 4.76 6.52 -1.07
N LEU A 216 3.44 6.28 -1.06
CA LEU A 216 2.81 5.28 -1.92
C LEU A 216 2.88 5.65 -3.41
N ARG A 217 2.71 6.94 -3.76
CA ARG A 217 2.70 7.38 -5.16
C ARG A 217 4.10 7.44 -5.79
N GLN A 218 5.08 8.00 -5.08
CA GLN A 218 6.37 8.37 -5.68
C GLN A 218 7.55 7.54 -5.18
N ASP A 219 7.54 7.13 -3.92
CA ASP A 219 8.69 6.48 -3.30
C ASP A 219 8.64 4.95 -3.41
N VAL A 220 7.48 4.36 -3.70
CA VAL A 220 7.35 2.95 -4.05
C VAL A 220 7.72 2.74 -5.52
N GLN A 221 8.84 2.06 -5.74
CA GLN A 221 9.36 1.74 -7.07
C GLN A 221 9.44 0.22 -7.25
N LEU A 222 8.70 -0.32 -8.22
CA LEU A 222 8.80 -1.73 -8.60
C LEU A 222 9.89 -1.89 -9.66
N LEU A 223 11.08 -2.34 -9.25
CA LEU A 223 12.18 -2.59 -10.17
C LEU A 223 11.90 -3.84 -11.00
N GLN A 224 11.67 -3.66 -12.31
CA GLN A 224 11.48 -4.74 -13.26
C GLN A 224 12.36 -4.49 -14.50
N LEU A 225 13.62 -4.86 -14.37
CA LEU A 225 14.63 -4.64 -15.41
C LEU A 225 14.22 -5.30 -16.73
N ASN A 226 14.16 -4.50 -17.78
CA ASN A 226 13.84 -4.94 -19.13
C ASN A 226 15.14 -5.13 -19.93
N SER A 227 15.51 -6.39 -20.14
CA SER A 227 16.77 -6.75 -20.81
C SER A 227 16.89 -6.21 -22.24
N LEU A 228 15.77 -6.05 -22.97
CA LEU A 228 15.78 -5.50 -24.32
C LEU A 228 16.03 -3.98 -24.31
N LEU A 229 15.42 -3.26 -23.38
CA LEU A 229 15.63 -1.82 -23.23
C LEU A 229 17.05 -1.52 -22.71
N MET A 230 17.54 -2.30 -21.75
CA MET A 230 18.90 -2.14 -21.19
C MET A 230 20.02 -2.41 -22.20
N ARG A 231 19.76 -3.18 -23.26
CA ARG A 231 20.73 -3.42 -24.35
C ARG A 231 20.81 -2.27 -25.34
N ARG A 232 19.82 -1.38 -25.38
CA ARG A 232 19.82 -0.24 -26.29
C ARG A 232 20.76 0.84 -25.75
N PRO A 233 21.40 1.63 -26.63
CA PRO A 233 22.12 2.82 -26.19
C PRO A 233 21.18 3.75 -25.42
N CYS A 234 21.64 4.27 -24.28
CA CYS A 234 20.88 5.24 -23.50
C CYS A 234 20.92 6.60 -24.21
N PRO A 235 19.76 7.18 -24.60
CA PRO A 235 19.73 8.50 -25.24
C PRO A 235 20.29 9.58 -24.32
N SER A 236 20.94 10.60 -24.89
CA SER A 236 21.49 11.72 -24.12
C SER A 236 20.43 12.59 -23.44
N ASP A 237 19.20 12.56 -23.96
CA ASP A 237 18.01 13.26 -23.48
C ASP A 237 17.09 12.36 -22.63
N ALA A 238 17.56 11.18 -22.23
CA ALA A 238 16.81 10.29 -21.36
C ALA A 238 16.37 11.01 -20.04
N PRO A 239 15.21 10.67 -19.48
CA PRO A 239 14.72 11.28 -18.25
C PRO A 239 15.76 11.21 -17.12
N ARG A 240 15.88 12.30 -16.35
CA ARG A 240 16.75 12.35 -15.16
C ARG A 240 16.12 11.73 -13.91
N THR A 241 14.93 11.17 -14.05
CA THR A 241 14.24 10.36 -13.03
C THR A 241 14.52 8.89 -13.28
N PHE A 242 14.82 8.14 -12.22
CA PHE A 242 15.14 6.71 -12.33
C PHE A 242 14.00 5.94 -13.01
N GLN A 243 14.31 5.19 -14.07
CA GLN A 243 13.37 4.31 -14.75
C GLN A 243 13.50 2.89 -14.20
N PRO A 244 12.43 2.30 -13.61
CA PRO A 244 12.51 0.95 -13.04
C PRO A 244 12.77 -0.19 -14.03
N ASP A 245 12.68 0.09 -15.34
CA ASP A 245 13.01 -0.83 -16.42
C ASP A 245 14.52 -0.92 -16.74
N GLY A 246 15.32 -0.04 -16.14
CA GLY A 246 16.77 0.01 -16.32
C GLY A 246 17.26 0.75 -17.56
N SER A 247 16.36 1.28 -18.40
CA SER A 247 16.69 1.92 -19.69
C SER A 247 17.59 3.16 -19.57
N ASN A 248 17.48 3.90 -18.47
CA ASN A 248 18.25 5.11 -18.22
C ASN A 248 19.37 4.96 -17.18
N LEU A 249 19.72 3.72 -16.81
CA LEU A 249 20.76 3.45 -15.81
C LEU A 249 22.08 4.19 -16.08
N PRO A 250 22.61 4.28 -17.32
CA PRO A 250 23.85 5.02 -17.57
C PRO A 250 23.79 6.50 -17.16
N VAL A 251 22.68 7.19 -17.46
CA VAL A 251 22.49 8.60 -17.08
C VAL A 251 22.34 8.71 -15.56
N MET A 252 21.64 7.77 -14.92
CA MET A 252 21.49 7.74 -13.46
C MET A 252 22.82 7.54 -12.74
N VAL A 253 23.69 6.70 -13.29
CA VAL A 253 25.04 6.47 -12.77
C VAL A 253 25.92 7.70 -12.94
N ALA A 254 25.85 8.37 -14.09
CA ALA A 254 26.57 9.63 -14.32
C ALA A 254 26.13 10.72 -13.33
N GLU A 255 24.81 10.84 -13.10
CA GLU A 255 24.24 11.75 -12.10
C GLU A 255 24.67 11.40 -10.67
N LEU A 256 24.65 10.11 -10.31
CA LEU A 256 25.11 9.63 -9.00
C LEU A 256 26.58 9.99 -8.76
N ARG A 257 27.44 9.79 -9.76
CA ARG A 257 28.87 10.14 -9.70
C ARG A 257 29.09 11.64 -9.56
N ALA A 258 28.32 12.45 -10.29
CA ALA A 258 28.46 13.91 -10.29
C ALA A 258 27.93 14.56 -8.99
N ARG A 259 26.74 14.16 -8.53
CA ARG A 259 26.06 14.80 -7.39
C ARG A 259 26.37 14.15 -6.04
N PHE A 260 26.64 12.85 -6.02
CA PHE A 260 26.82 12.07 -4.79
C PHE A 260 28.05 11.16 -4.86
N PRO A 261 29.27 11.72 -5.00
CA PRO A 261 30.49 10.95 -5.24
C PRO A 261 30.78 9.91 -4.15
N GLN A 262 30.42 10.18 -2.89
CA GLN A 262 30.56 9.20 -1.80
C GLN A 262 29.64 7.99 -1.98
N ARG A 263 28.36 8.22 -2.32
CA ARG A 263 27.40 7.13 -2.58
C ARG A 263 27.80 6.31 -3.80
N PHE A 264 28.33 6.97 -4.83
CA PHE A 264 28.90 6.29 -5.99
C PHE A 264 30.05 5.36 -5.59
N ARG A 265 30.98 5.80 -4.73
CA ARG A 265 32.06 4.93 -4.22
C ARG A 265 31.52 3.73 -3.46
N TRP A 266 30.55 3.92 -2.57
CA TRP A 266 29.91 2.80 -1.86
C TRP A 266 29.24 1.79 -2.79
N TRP A 267 28.71 2.25 -3.92
CA TRP A 267 28.04 1.38 -4.88
C TRP A 267 29.02 0.52 -5.69
N VAL A 268 30.19 1.06 -6.05
CA VAL A 268 31.17 0.37 -6.91
C VAL A 268 32.13 -0.51 -6.10
N GLY A 269 32.31 -0.24 -4.79
CA GLY A 269 33.25 -0.95 -3.92
C GLY A 269 34.52 -0.15 -3.69
#